data_AF-A0A763EFL8-F1
#
_entry.id   AF-A0A763EFL8-F1
#
_cell.length_a   1.000
_cell.length_b   1.000
_cell.length_c   1.000
_cell.angle_alpha   90.00
_cell.angle_beta   90.00
_cell.angle_gamma   90.00
#
_symmetry.space_group_name_H-M   'P 1'
#
loop_
_entity.id
_entity.type
_entity.pdbx_description
1 polymer ?
#
loop_
_entity_poly.entity_id
_entity_poly.type
_entity_poly.pdbx_seq_one_letter_code
_entity_poly.pdbx_strand_id
1 'polypeptide(L)'
;HINHLTPRTLDIDRVQAMMPECGITPKILIEGPPRREVPILLRQTSFKALEEQVLFVDEKQGTHTARFGEIEQRGVALTPKGRRLYDELLHKAGTGKDNFTHQLHLREVFNAFPDSEFLLRQQGLAWFRYRLTPSGEAHRQAIHPGDDPQPLIERGWVIAQPITYEDFLPVSAAGIFQSNLGDETLARSHGNASRDAFEQALGCAVRDEFSLYQEAEERSKRRCGLL
;
A
#
# COMPACT_ATOMS: atom_id res chain seq x y z
N HIS A 1 8.97 -22.70 -4.35
CA HIS A 1 7.98 -22.45 -5.42
C HIS A 1 7.43 -21.03 -5.25
N ILE A 2 6.89 -20.42 -6.31
CA ILE A 2 6.22 -19.10 -6.20
C ILE A 2 4.97 -19.28 -5.32
N ASN A 3 4.74 -18.40 -4.34
CA ASN A 3 3.49 -18.44 -3.57
C ASN A 3 2.34 -17.90 -4.43
N HIS A 4 2.50 -16.68 -4.95
CA HIS A 4 1.60 -16.00 -5.89
C HIS A 4 2.41 -15.01 -6.75
N LEU A 5 1.80 -14.52 -7.83
CA LEU A 5 2.30 -13.41 -8.64
C LEU A 5 1.17 -12.38 -8.77
N THR A 6 1.31 -11.25 -8.09
CA THR A 6 0.24 -10.25 -7.95
C THR A 6 0.36 -9.19 -9.06
N PRO A 7 -0.63 -9.06 -9.98
CA PRO A 7 -0.66 -7.96 -10.92
C PRO A 7 -1.23 -6.68 -10.28
N ARG A 8 -0.87 -5.51 -10.85
CA ARG A 8 -1.39 -4.21 -10.44
C ARG A 8 -2.63 -3.83 -11.24
N THR A 9 -3.69 -3.39 -10.55
CA THR A 9 -4.89 -2.75 -11.15
C THR A 9 -5.01 -1.28 -10.72
N LEU A 10 -5.76 -0.50 -11.51
CA LEU A 10 -6.14 0.87 -11.17
C LEU A 10 -7.42 0.95 -10.34
N ASP A 11 -8.32 -0.03 -10.48
CA ASP A 11 -9.57 -0.11 -9.70
C ASP A 11 -9.80 -1.56 -9.26
N ILE A 12 -9.46 -1.85 -8.00
CA ILE A 12 -9.61 -3.18 -7.40
C ILE A 12 -11.07 -3.56 -7.19
N ASP A 13 -11.95 -2.59 -6.94
CA ASP A 13 -13.39 -2.87 -6.76
C ASP A 13 -13.99 -3.36 -8.09
N ARG A 14 -13.60 -2.72 -9.21
CA ARG A 14 -14.02 -3.15 -10.54
C ARG A 14 -13.49 -4.53 -10.89
N VAL A 15 -12.23 -4.83 -10.58
CA VAL A 15 -11.65 -6.16 -10.82
C VAL A 15 -12.35 -7.22 -9.96
N GLN A 16 -12.56 -6.96 -8.67
CA GLN A 16 -13.24 -7.91 -7.78
C GLN A 16 -14.67 -8.22 -8.27
N ALA A 17 -15.40 -7.22 -8.77
CA ALA A 17 -16.74 -7.42 -9.34
C ALA A 17 -16.73 -8.26 -10.63
N MET A 18 -15.68 -8.16 -11.44
CA MET A 18 -15.56 -8.91 -12.70
C MET A 18 -15.00 -10.34 -12.52
N MET A 19 -14.31 -10.62 -11.42
CA MET A 19 -13.67 -11.93 -11.18
C MET A 19 -14.66 -13.11 -11.33
N PRO A 20 -15.89 -13.09 -10.76
CA PRO A 20 -16.85 -14.18 -10.93
C PRO A 20 -17.26 -14.42 -12.38
N GLU A 21 -17.35 -13.36 -13.20
CA GLU A 21 -17.66 -13.45 -14.63
C GLU A 21 -16.55 -14.17 -15.41
N CYS A 22 -15.33 -14.20 -14.86
CA CYS A 22 -14.17 -14.90 -15.40
C CYS A 22 -13.87 -16.23 -14.68
N GLY A 23 -14.79 -16.74 -13.86
CA GLY A 23 -14.62 -18.02 -13.15
C GLY A 23 -13.67 -17.96 -11.94
N ILE A 24 -13.36 -16.75 -11.44
CA ILE A 24 -12.54 -16.53 -10.25
C ILE A 24 -13.45 -16.16 -9.08
N THR A 25 -13.35 -16.88 -7.97
CA THR A 25 -14.09 -16.55 -6.73
C THR A 25 -13.16 -15.79 -5.77
N PRO A 26 -13.24 -14.45 -5.68
CA PRO A 26 -12.43 -13.70 -4.73
C PRO A 26 -12.90 -13.87 -3.30
N LYS A 27 -11.99 -13.69 -2.36
CA LYS A 27 -12.37 -13.36 -0.99
C LYS A 27 -13.16 -12.05 -1.02
N ILE A 28 -14.21 -11.98 -0.21
CA ILE A 28 -15.06 -10.78 -0.14
C ILE A 28 -14.27 -9.61 0.47
N LEU A 29 -13.37 -9.91 1.42
CA LEU A 29 -12.55 -8.92 2.10
C LEU A 29 -11.48 -8.34 1.17
N ILE A 30 -11.43 -7.01 1.10
CA ILE A 30 -10.31 -6.24 0.57
C ILE A 30 -9.53 -5.70 1.77
N GLU A 31 -8.24 -6.04 1.83
CA GLU A 31 -7.30 -5.54 2.82
C GLU A 31 -6.79 -4.14 2.43
N GLY A 32 -6.41 -3.34 3.42
CA GLY A 32 -5.93 -1.97 3.24
C GLY A 32 -6.98 -0.91 3.58
N PRO A 33 -6.77 0.35 3.17
CA PRO A 33 -7.74 1.41 3.37
C PRO A 33 -9.03 1.15 2.55
N PRO A 34 -10.15 1.83 2.87
CA PRO A 34 -11.34 1.77 2.05
C PRO A 34 -11.10 2.46 0.69
N ARG A 35 -12.08 2.41 -0.22
CA ARG A 35 -12.05 3.17 -1.47
C ARG A 35 -11.92 4.68 -1.18
N ARG A 36 -11.08 5.36 -1.96
CA ARG A 36 -10.70 6.77 -1.82
C ARG A 36 -10.48 7.41 -3.19
N GLU A 37 -10.67 8.72 -3.28
CA GLU A 37 -10.32 9.50 -4.47
C GLU A 37 -8.80 9.62 -4.64
N VAL A 38 -8.06 9.73 -3.54
CA VAL A 38 -6.60 9.62 -3.53
C VAL A 38 -6.20 8.37 -2.76
N PRO A 39 -5.98 7.23 -3.46
CA PRO A 39 -5.58 5.98 -2.83
C PRO A 39 -4.28 6.15 -2.05
N ILE A 40 -4.21 5.57 -0.85
CA ILE A 40 -3.02 5.56 0.02
C ILE A 40 -2.54 4.12 0.21
N LEU A 41 -1.23 3.92 0.41
CA LEU A 41 -0.62 2.60 0.56
C LEU A 41 -1.03 1.66 -0.58
N LEU A 42 -1.65 0.52 -0.27
CA LEU A 42 -2.24 -0.38 -1.25
C LEU A 42 -3.52 -1.01 -0.71
N ARG A 43 -4.38 -1.45 -1.64
CA ARG A 43 -5.52 -2.32 -1.38
C ARG A 43 -5.30 -3.65 -2.08
N GLN A 44 -5.66 -4.76 -1.46
CA GLN A 44 -5.47 -6.09 -2.05
C GLN A 44 -6.54 -7.09 -1.65
N THR A 45 -6.72 -8.12 -2.48
CA THR A 45 -7.56 -9.29 -2.15
C THR A 45 -6.98 -10.55 -2.80
N SER A 46 -7.38 -11.71 -2.29
CA SER A 46 -6.90 -13.02 -2.74
C SER A 46 -8.04 -13.91 -3.22
N PHE A 47 -7.71 -14.94 -3.98
CA PHE A 47 -8.66 -15.91 -4.52
C PHE A 47 -7.99 -17.28 -4.66
N LYS A 48 -8.79 -18.35 -4.65
CA LYS A 48 -8.27 -19.69 -4.96
C LYS A 48 -8.03 -19.79 -6.46
N ALA A 49 -6.80 -20.05 -6.88
CA ALA A 49 -6.40 -20.06 -8.29
C ALA A 49 -6.37 -21.49 -8.88
N LEU A 50 -5.80 -22.46 -8.15
CA LEU A 50 -5.61 -23.83 -8.62
C LEU A 50 -5.53 -24.79 -7.43
N GLU A 51 -5.97 -26.03 -7.60
CA GLU A 51 -5.57 -27.14 -6.73
C GLU A 51 -4.47 -27.95 -7.40
N GLU A 52 -3.34 -28.12 -6.70
CA GLU A 52 -2.18 -28.84 -7.21
C GLU A 52 -2.02 -30.17 -6.45
N GLN A 53 -1.75 -31.24 -7.19
CA GLN A 53 -1.52 -32.56 -6.61
C GLN A 53 -0.10 -32.63 -6.02
N VAL A 54 0.02 -33.21 -4.84
CA VAL A 54 1.32 -33.49 -4.20
C VAL A 54 1.57 -34.99 -4.28
N LEU A 55 2.65 -35.35 -4.99
CA LEU A 55 3.10 -36.73 -5.13
C LEU A 55 4.26 -37.00 -4.18
N PHE A 56 4.16 -38.07 -3.38
CA PHE A 56 5.25 -38.56 -2.55
C PHE A 56 6.05 -39.65 -3.27
N VAL A 57 7.30 -39.85 -2.83
CA VAL A 57 8.24 -40.80 -3.44
C VAL A 57 7.74 -42.25 -3.40
N ASP A 58 6.85 -42.59 -2.47
CA ASP A 58 6.24 -43.92 -2.34
C ASP A 58 4.91 -44.08 -3.11
N GLU A 59 4.66 -43.21 -4.10
CA GLU A 59 3.46 -43.17 -4.96
C GLU A 59 2.12 -43.07 -4.21
N LYS A 60 2.16 -42.77 -2.90
CA LYS A 60 0.95 -42.42 -2.16
C LYS A 60 0.50 -41.04 -2.58
N GLN A 61 -0.76 -40.93 -3.00
CA GLN A 61 -1.39 -39.63 -3.23
C GLN A 61 -1.45 -38.86 -1.90
N GLY A 62 -0.74 -37.75 -1.85
CA GLY A 62 -0.84 -36.77 -0.79
C GLY A 62 -2.09 -35.92 -0.90
N THR A 63 -2.38 -35.13 0.13
CA THR A 63 -3.45 -34.13 0.09
C THR A 63 -3.12 -32.98 -0.87
N HIS A 64 -4.16 -32.43 -1.50
CA HIS A 64 -4.09 -31.30 -2.43
C HIS A 64 -3.60 -30.03 -1.72
N THR A 65 -2.67 -29.30 -2.35
CA THR A 65 -2.34 -27.94 -1.92
C THR A 65 -3.10 -26.94 -2.80
N ALA A 66 -3.82 -26.01 -2.17
CA ALA A 66 -4.46 -24.93 -2.89
C ALA A 66 -3.44 -23.81 -3.15
N ARG A 67 -3.33 -23.38 -4.40
CA ARG A 67 -2.60 -22.16 -4.76
C ARG A 67 -3.56 -20.99 -4.80
N PHE A 68 -3.12 -19.90 -4.21
CA PHE A 68 -3.89 -18.66 -4.17
C PHE A 68 -3.30 -17.66 -5.16
N GLY A 69 -4.19 -16.96 -5.85
CA GLY A 69 -3.87 -15.75 -6.58
C GLY A 69 -4.17 -14.52 -5.73
N GLU A 70 -3.59 -13.40 -6.13
CA GLU A 70 -3.75 -12.11 -5.46
C GLU A 70 -3.84 -11.01 -6.52
N ILE A 71 -4.50 -9.90 -6.18
CA ILE A 71 -4.58 -8.68 -6.99
C ILE A 71 -4.38 -7.47 -6.07
N GLU A 72 -3.66 -6.45 -6.55
CA GLU A 72 -3.40 -5.24 -5.76
C GLU A 72 -3.66 -3.93 -6.54
N GLN A 73 -4.06 -2.90 -5.81
CA GLN A 73 -4.11 -1.52 -6.27
C GLN A 73 -3.19 -0.67 -5.40
N ARG A 74 -2.16 -0.05 -6.01
CA ARG A 74 -1.17 0.77 -5.30
C ARG A 74 -1.50 2.26 -5.40
N GLY A 75 -1.58 2.91 -4.24
CA GLY A 75 -1.77 4.33 -4.03
C GLY A 75 -0.46 5.06 -3.68
N VAL A 76 -0.59 6.19 -2.98
CA VAL A 76 0.55 7.02 -2.56
C VAL A 76 1.24 6.48 -1.31
N ALA A 77 2.57 6.58 -1.28
CA ALA A 77 3.40 6.31 -0.12
C ALA A 77 3.16 7.36 0.98
N LEU A 78 3.00 6.90 2.22
CA LEU A 78 2.76 7.77 3.37
C LEU A 78 4.06 8.18 4.04
N THR A 79 4.07 9.37 4.64
CA THR A 79 5.11 9.77 5.59
C THR A 79 4.93 9.00 6.90
N PRO A 80 5.89 9.02 7.84
CA PRO A 80 5.67 8.48 9.19
C PRO A 80 4.43 9.08 9.89
N LYS A 81 4.11 10.36 9.63
CA LYS A 81 2.90 11.02 10.15
C LYS A 81 1.63 10.46 9.52
N GLY A 82 1.60 10.32 8.19
CA GLY A 82 0.46 9.71 7.50
C GLY A 82 0.27 8.26 7.90
N ARG A 83 1.36 7.52 8.10
CA ARG A 83 1.30 6.12 8.51
C ARG A 83 0.72 5.95 9.92
N ARG A 84 1.12 6.78 10.89
CA ARG A 84 0.51 6.78 12.23
C ARG A 84 -0.99 7.05 12.17
N LEU A 85 -1.42 8.05 11.40
CA LEU A 85 -2.86 8.33 11.22
C LEU A 85 -3.58 7.14 10.60
N TYR A 86 -3.00 6.50 9.58
CA TYR A 86 -3.55 5.30 8.97
C TYR A 86 -3.72 4.17 10.01
N ASP A 87 -2.69 3.90 10.81
CA ASP A 87 -2.71 2.82 11.81
C ASP A 87 -3.72 3.12 12.93
N GLU A 88 -3.81 4.37 13.39
CA GLU A 88 -4.81 4.82 14.37
C GLU A 88 -6.25 4.61 13.86
N LEU A 89 -6.53 4.99 12.62
CA LEU A 89 -7.84 4.84 12.01
C LEU A 89 -8.18 3.37 11.73
N LEU A 90 -7.21 2.57 11.29
CA LEU A 90 -7.39 1.14 11.10
C LEU A 90 -7.68 0.44 12.44
N HIS A 91 -6.95 0.79 13.50
CA HIS A 91 -7.20 0.27 14.84
C HIS A 91 -8.60 0.67 15.35
N LYS A 92 -9.01 1.92 15.13
CA LYS A 92 -10.34 2.42 15.50
C LYS A 92 -11.47 1.72 14.76
N ALA A 93 -11.28 1.36 13.49
CA ALA A 93 -12.26 0.60 12.72
C ALA A 93 -12.42 -0.86 13.20
N GLY A 94 -11.41 -1.39 13.91
CA GLY A 94 -11.42 -2.74 14.46
C GLY A 94 -11.56 -3.83 13.40
N THR A 95 -12.02 -5.00 13.81
CA THR A 95 -12.36 -6.12 12.91
C THR A 95 -13.87 -6.30 12.88
N GLY A 96 -14.50 -6.24 11.71
CA GLY A 96 -15.93 -6.52 11.57
C GLY A 96 -16.23 -8.02 11.44
N LYS A 97 -17.42 -8.43 11.90
CA LYS A 97 -17.92 -9.82 11.75
C LYS A 97 -18.50 -10.10 10.36
N ASP A 98 -18.92 -9.06 9.66
CA ASP A 98 -19.50 -9.08 8.32
C ASP A 98 -18.72 -8.08 7.44
N ASN A 99 -18.40 -8.50 6.21
CA ASN A 99 -17.55 -7.70 5.32
C ASN A 99 -18.23 -6.40 4.88
N PHE A 100 -19.53 -6.43 4.58
CA PHE A 100 -20.24 -5.24 4.11
C PHE A 100 -20.31 -4.16 5.19
N THR A 101 -20.70 -4.56 6.40
CA THR A 101 -20.77 -3.68 7.58
C THR A 101 -19.38 -3.18 7.97
N HIS A 102 -18.36 -4.03 7.88
CA HIS A 102 -16.99 -3.65 8.14
C HIS A 102 -16.48 -2.59 7.16
N GLN A 103 -16.71 -2.76 5.86
CA GLN A 103 -16.27 -1.81 4.84
C GLN A 103 -16.99 -0.45 4.95
N LEU A 104 -18.29 -0.45 5.29
CA LEU A 104 -19.03 0.78 5.57
C LEU A 104 -18.43 1.52 6.78
N HIS A 105 -18.20 0.80 7.88
CA HIS A 105 -17.60 1.39 9.08
C HIS A 105 -16.17 1.87 8.83
N LEU A 106 -15.36 1.09 8.11
CA LEU A 106 -14.00 1.46 7.73
C LEU A 106 -14.01 2.76 6.92
N ARG A 107 -14.93 2.90 5.96
CA ARG A 107 -15.11 4.15 5.20
C ARG A 107 -15.46 5.33 6.09
N GLU A 108 -16.40 5.16 7.03
CA GLU A 108 -16.79 6.22 7.97
C GLU A 108 -15.61 6.69 8.84
N VAL A 109 -14.84 5.76 9.38
CA VAL A 109 -13.68 6.06 10.22
C VAL A 109 -12.60 6.77 9.40
N PHE A 110 -12.36 6.34 8.15
CA PHE A 110 -11.36 6.94 7.26
C PHE A 110 -11.75 8.30 6.66
N ASN A 111 -12.96 8.82 6.91
CA ASN A 111 -13.29 10.21 6.62
C ASN A 111 -12.38 11.20 7.37
N ALA A 112 -11.76 10.76 8.48
CA ALA A 112 -10.75 11.54 9.20
C ALA A 112 -9.40 11.64 8.47
N PHE A 113 -9.16 10.81 7.43
CA PHE A 113 -7.96 10.88 6.61
C PHE A 113 -8.23 11.77 5.38
N PRO A 114 -7.49 12.88 5.17
CA PRO A 114 -7.75 13.81 4.07
C PRO A 114 -7.70 13.16 2.69
N ASP A 115 -8.72 13.36 1.85
CA ASP A 115 -8.84 12.72 0.53
C ASP A 115 -8.60 13.66 -0.65
N SER A 116 -7.65 14.57 -0.49
CA SER A 116 -7.18 15.45 -1.58
C SER A 116 -5.66 15.56 -1.55
N GLU A 117 -5.03 15.54 -2.73
CA GLU A 117 -3.57 15.67 -2.84
C GLU A 117 -3.05 16.95 -2.18
N PHE A 118 -3.84 18.03 -2.24
CA PHE A 118 -3.54 19.29 -1.57
C PHE A 118 -3.41 19.11 -0.06
N LEU A 119 -4.44 18.57 0.61
CA LEU A 119 -4.43 18.41 2.06
C LEU A 119 -3.37 17.39 2.50
N LEU A 120 -3.18 16.32 1.73
CA LEU A 120 -2.14 15.33 2.01
C LEU A 120 -0.74 15.94 1.99
N ARG A 121 -0.45 16.80 1.01
CA ARG A 121 0.83 17.52 0.92
C ARG A 121 0.94 18.56 2.03
N GLN A 122 -0.07 19.42 2.20
CA GLN A 122 -0.06 20.52 3.18
C GLN A 122 0.14 19.99 4.61
N GLN A 123 -0.49 18.86 4.94
CA GLN A 123 -0.38 18.25 6.27
C GLN A 123 0.82 17.31 6.41
N GLY A 124 1.63 17.11 5.36
CA GLY A 124 2.79 16.23 5.36
C GLY A 124 2.42 14.76 5.62
N LEU A 125 1.32 14.28 5.04
CA LEU A 125 0.82 12.91 5.24
C LEU A 125 1.31 11.94 4.17
N ALA A 126 1.64 12.42 2.98
CA ALA A 126 2.09 11.58 1.87
C ALA A 126 3.30 12.20 1.16
N TRP A 127 4.05 11.37 0.46
CA TRP A 127 5.23 11.79 -0.30
C TRP A 127 4.87 12.19 -1.74
N PHE A 128 5.47 13.27 -2.22
CA PHE A 128 5.22 13.80 -3.56
C PHE A 128 6.53 14.00 -4.34
N ARG A 129 6.45 13.77 -5.64
CA ARG A 129 7.49 14.10 -6.60
C ARG A 129 7.15 15.41 -7.28
N TYR A 130 8.06 16.38 -7.16
CA TYR A 130 7.91 17.70 -7.75
C TYR A 130 8.63 17.75 -9.10
N ARG A 131 8.03 18.44 -10.06
CA ARG A 131 8.65 18.78 -11.35
C ARG A 131 8.23 20.17 -11.79
N LEU A 132 9.13 20.89 -12.46
CA LEU A 132 8.76 22.13 -13.15
C LEU A 132 7.95 21.79 -14.41
N THR A 133 7.00 22.66 -14.72
CA THR A 133 6.35 22.70 -16.04
C THR A 133 7.22 23.53 -17.00
N PRO A 134 6.94 23.52 -18.32
CA PRO A 134 7.61 24.44 -19.24
C PRO A 134 7.48 25.91 -18.83
N SER A 135 6.34 26.30 -18.23
CA SER A 135 6.14 27.64 -17.69
C SER A 135 7.01 27.88 -16.44
N GLY A 136 7.09 26.92 -15.53
CA GLY A 136 7.96 27.02 -14.36
C GLY A 136 9.46 27.07 -14.70
N GLU A 137 9.87 26.36 -15.75
CA GLU A 137 11.23 26.44 -16.28
C GLU A 137 11.60 27.85 -16.75
N ALA A 138 10.70 28.52 -17.47
CA ALA A 138 10.89 29.92 -17.88
C ALA A 138 10.98 30.90 -16.70
N HIS A 139 10.38 30.55 -15.55
CA HIS A 139 10.38 31.35 -14.33
C HIS A 139 11.30 30.79 -13.24
N ARG A 140 12.28 29.93 -13.58
CA ARG A 140 13.14 29.25 -12.59
C ARG A 140 13.86 30.23 -11.65
N GLN A 141 14.23 31.42 -12.12
CA GLN A 141 14.89 32.44 -11.29
C GLN A 141 13.99 33.00 -10.17
N ALA A 142 12.67 32.84 -10.28
CA ALA A 142 11.69 33.28 -9.29
C ALA A 142 11.30 32.16 -8.31
N ILE A 143 11.96 30.99 -8.36
CA ILE A 143 11.76 29.87 -7.44
C ILE A 143 12.99 29.77 -6.56
N HIS A 144 12.78 29.79 -5.24
CA HIS A 144 13.86 29.82 -4.26
C HIS A 144 13.78 28.63 -3.29
N PRO A 145 14.93 28.20 -2.74
CA PRO A 145 14.96 27.16 -1.72
C PRO A 145 14.11 27.56 -0.50
N GLY A 146 13.27 26.64 -0.03
CA GLY A 146 12.36 26.87 1.08
C GLY A 146 11.00 27.48 0.70
N ASP A 147 10.77 27.82 -0.57
CA ASP A 147 9.46 28.26 -1.05
C ASP A 147 8.38 27.20 -0.78
N ASP A 148 7.19 27.65 -0.38
CA ASP A 148 6.01 26.79 -0.37
C ASP A 148 5.69 26.38 -1.82
N PRO A 149 5.65 25.08 -2.15
CA PRO A 149 5.30 24.64 -3.48
C PRO A 149 3.84 24.97 -3.86
N GLN A 150 2.94 25.24 -2.90
CA GLN A 150 1.51 25.43 -3.19
C GLN A 150 1.22 26.61 -4.14
N PRO A 151 1.70 27.85 -3.89
CA PRO A 151 1.53 28.96 -4.85
C PRO A 151 2.13 28.66 -6.23
N LEU A 152 3.23 27.91 -6.30
CA LEU A 152 3.88 27.54 -7.55
C LEU A 152 3.07 26.51 -8.33
N ILE A 153 2.36 25.62 -7.63
CA ILE A 153 1.41 24.67 -8.21
C ILE A 153 0.18 25.40 -8.75
N GLU A 154 -0.37 26.35 -8.00
CA GLU A 154 -1.54 27.16 -8.43
C GLU A 154 -1.24 28.01 -9.67
N ARG A 155 -0.02 28.54 -9.78
CA ARG A 155 0.47 29.24 -10.98
C ARG A 155 0.74 28.30 -12.17
N GLY A 156 0.69 26.99 -11.95
CA GLY A 156 1.03 25.98 -12.96
C GLY A 156 2.53 25.93 -13.28
N TRP A 157 3.40 26.41 -12.38
CA TRP A 157 4.86 26.36 -12.54
C TRP A 157 5.45 25.04 -12.05
N VAL A 158 4.86 24.48 -10.99
CA VAL A 158 5.26 23.20 -10.39
C VAL A 158 4.09 22.22 -10.49
N ILE A 159 4.39 20.95 -10.71
CA ILE A 159 3.43 19.85 -10.55
C ILE A 159 3.96 18.96 -9.43
N ALA A 160 3.11 18.66 -8.45
CA ALA A 160 3.35 17.65 -7.43
C ALA A 160 2.59 16.37 -7.81
N GLN A 161 3.31 15.26 -8.00
CA GLN A 161 2.73 13.96 -8.32
C GLN A 161 2.89 13.03 -7.12
N PRO A 162 1.85 12.32 -6.65
CA PRO A 162 1.99 11.36 -5.57
C PRO A 162 3.05 10.29 -5.88
N ILE A 163 3.95 10.01 -4.94
CA ILE A 163 4.92 8.91 -5.10
C ILE A 163 4.19 7.60 -4.81
N THR A 164 4.17 6.67 -5.77
CA THR A 164 3.53 5.35 -5.58
C THR A 164 4.18 4.58 -4.44
N TYR A 165 3.37 3.89 -3.65
CA TYR A 165 3.82 2.99 -2.60
C TYR A 165 4.29 1.65 -3.20
N GLU A 166 5.57 1.33 -2.99
CA GLU A 166 6.26 0.16 -3.55
C GLU A 166 6.45 -0.97 -2.52
N ASP A 167 6.02 -0.79 -1.28
CA ASP A 167 6.15 -1.79 -0.22
C ASP A 167 4.83 -2.56 0.01
N PHE A 168 4.66 -3.15 1.20
CA PHE A 168 3.53 -4.02 1.55
C PHE A 168 2.88 -3.61 2.87
N LEU A 169 1.59 -3.92 3.03
CA LEU A 169 0.90 -3.74 4.30
C LEU A 169 1.53 -4.68 5.37
N PRO A 170 1.84 -4.21 6.59
CA PRO A 170 2.63 -4.99 7.55
C PRO A 170 1.92 -6.22 8.14
N VAL A 171 0.61 -6.37 7.96
CA VAL A 171 -0.18 -7.48 8.58
C VAL A 171 -0.76 -8.46 7.55
N SER A 172 -0.60 -8.22 6.25
CA SER A 172 -1.18 -9.12 5.23
C SER A 172 -0.46 -10.47 5.13
N ALA A 173 0.84 -10.54 5.45
CA ALA A 173 1.56 -11.82 5.44
C ALA A 173 1.03 -12.81 6.50
N ALA A 174 0.73 -12.34 7.73
CA ALA A 174 0.33 -13.23 8.83
C ALA A 174 -1.04 -13.88 8.58
N GLY A 175 -2.01 -13.13 8.04
CA GLY A 175 -3.35 -13.63 7.71
C GLY A 175 -3.38 -14.55 6.50
N ILE A 176 -2.54 -14.30 5.48
CA ILE A 176 -2.43 -15.16 4.30
C ILE A 176 -1.82 -16.52 4.67
N PHE A 177 -0.75 -16.55 5.49
CA PHE A 177 -0.18 -17.81 5.98
C PHE A 177 -1.10 -18.55 6.96
N GLN A 178 -1.89 -17.85 7.79
CA GLN A 178 -2.88 -18.47 8.68
C GLN A 178 -4.10 -19.03 7.92
N SER A 179 -4.59 -18.35 6.87
CA SER A 179 -5.72 -18.86 6.09
C SER A 179 -5.41 -20.14 5.30
N ASN A 180 -4.14 -20.47 5.11
CA ASN A 180 -3.69 -21.76 4.56
C ASN A 180 -3.68 -22.90 5.60
N LEU A 181 -3.87 -22.59 6.89
CA LEU A 181 -3.72 -23.51 8.03
C LEU A 181 -4.94 -23.58 8.98
N GLY A 182 -5.93 -22.69 8.84
CA GLY A 182 -7.17 -22.71 9.62
C GLY A 182 -7.54 -21.34 10.24
N ASP A 183 -8.80 -21.18 10.65
CA ASP A 183 -9.47 -19.91 11.02
C ASP A 183 -9.02 -19.24 12.35
N GLU A 184 -7.90 -19.62 12.96
CA GLU A 184 -7.46 -19.03 14.23
C GLU A 184 -6.50 -17.83 14.04
N THR A 185 -7.04 -16.63 14.24
CA THR A 185 -6.30 -15.36 14.25
C THR A 185 -5.63 -15.13 15.60
N LEU A 186 -4.33 -15.41 15.71
CA LEU A 186 -3.50 -14.98 16.84
C LEU A 186 -2.76 -13.68 16.49
N ALA A 187 -3.06 -12.61 17.23
CA ALA A 187 -2.33 -11.34 17.16
C ALA A 187 -0.93 -11.50 17.75
N ARG A 188 0.11 -11.32 16.93
CA ARG A 188 1.51 -11.22 17.41
C ARG A 188 1.93 -9.77 17.49
N SER A 189 2.49 -9.37 18.64
CA SER A 189 3.12 -8.05 18.80
C SER A 189 4.48 -8.01 18.09
N HIS A 190 4.82 -6.84 17.55
CA HIS A 190 6.13 -6.56 16.98
C HIS A 190 7.21 -6.65 18.08
N GLY A 191 8.11 -7.63 18.00
CA GLY A 191 9.29 -7.73 18.84
C GLY A 191 10.57 -7.46 18.03
N ASN A 192 11.39 -6.51 18.47
CA ASN A 192 12.67 -6.18 17.82
C ASN A 192 13.65 -7.37 17.75
N ALA A 193 13.51 -8.35 18.65
CA ALA A 193 14.35 -9.55 18.68
C ALA A 193 14.30 -10.39 17.39
N SER A 194 13.26 -10.22 16.55
CA SER A 194 13.20 -10.91 15.25
C SER A 194 13.93 -10.18 14.12
N ARG A 195 14.16 -8.85 14.23
CA ARG A 195 14.82 -8.07 13.16
C ARG A 195 16.31 -8.34 13.11
N ASP A 196 17.01 -8.30 14.24
CA ASP A 196 18.45 -8.53 14.29
C ASP A 196 18.81 -9.94 13.76
N ALA A 197 18.03 -10.95 14.17
CA ALA A 197 18.19 -12.32 13.67
C ALA A 197 17.90 -12.43 12.16
N PHE A 198 16.90 -11.69 11.66
CA PHE A 198 16.59 -11.65 10.23
C PHE A 198 17.70 -11.00 9.41
N GLU A 199 18.20 -9.82 9.83
CA GLU A 199 19.29 -9.12 9.14
C GLU A 199 20.61 -9.91 9.21
N GLN A 200 20.88 -10.60 10.32
CA GLN A 200 22.01 -11.52 10.43
C GLN A 200 21.92 -12.67 9.42
N ALA A 201 20.74 -13.28 9.27
CA ALA A 201 20.52 -14.35 8.31
C ALA A 201 20.57 -13.85 6.85
N LEU A 202 20.08 -12.63 6.61
CA LEU A 202 20.10 -11.96 5.31
C LEU A 202 21.53 -11.54 4.90
N GLY A 203 22.40 -11.26 5.89
CA GLY A 203 23.77 -10.81 5.69
C GLY A 203 23.93 -9.31 5.49
N CYS A 204 22.84 -8.53 5.62
CA CYS A 204 22.85 -7.08 5.57
C CYS A 204 21.62 -6.48 6.26
N ALA A 205 21.68 -5.19 6.58
CA ALA A 205 20.56 -4.46 7.16
C ALA A 205 19.46 -4.24 6.12
N VAL A 206 18.19 -4.32 6.54
CA VAL A 206 17.07 -3.92 5.67
C VAL A 206 17.02 -2.40 5.58
N ARG A 207 16.72 -1.88 4.39
CA ARG A 207 16.57 -0.45 4.18
C ARG A 207 15.26 0.05 4.80
N ASP A 208 15.31 1.23 5.38
CA ASP A 208 14.13 1.96 5.83
C ASP A 208 13.43 2.61 4.62
N GLU A 209 12.20 2.19 4.35
CA GLU A 209 11.41 2.67 3.23
C GLU A 209 11.10 4.17 3.33
N PHE A 210 10.90 4.70 4.55
CA PHE A 210 10.59 6.11 4.74
C PHE A 210 11.75 7.00 4.30
N SER A 211 12.98 6.60 4.61
CA SER A 211 14.19 7.27 4.15
C SER A 211 14.28 7.29 2.61
N LEU A 212 13.94 6.19 1.93
CA LEU A 212 13.96 6.12 0.46
C LEU A 212 12.92 7.05 -0.19
N TYR A 213 11.70 7.10 0.35
CA TYR A 213 10.68 8.02 -0.15
C TYR A 213 11.02 9.48 0.12
N GLN A 214 11.56 9.79 1.30
CA GLN A 214 12.04 11.12 1.64
C GLN A 214 13.13 11.57 0.67
N GLU A 215 14.15 10.74 0.44
CA GLU A 215 15.21 11.03 -0.52
C GLU A 215 14.65 11.28 -1.93
N ALA A 216 13.64 10.51 -2.36
CA ALA A 216 13.01 10.68 -3.66
C ALA A 216 12.26 12.01 -3.78
N GLU A 217 11.53 12.42 -2.73
CA GLU A 217 10.88 13.73 -2.66
C GLU A 217 11.91 14.86 -2.65
N GLU A 218 12.91 14.82 -1.76
CA GLU A 218 13.95 15.85 -1.64
C GLU A 218 14.78 15.99 -2.92
N ARG A 219 15.11 14.89 -3.58
CA ARG A 219 15.80 14.92 -4.88
C ARG A 219 14.95 15.62 -5.93
N SER A 220 13.63 15.46 -5.88
CA SER A 220 12.72 16.15 -6.79
C SER A 220 12.57 17.64 -6.47
N LYS A 221 12.51 18.01 -5.18
CA LYS A 221 12.52 19.39 -4.71
C LYS A 221 13.80 20.13 -5.12
N ARG A 222 14.98 19.50 -4.94
CA ARG A 222 16.28 20.05 -5.40
C ARG A 222 16.30 20.38 -6.89
N ARG A 223 15.76 19.50 -7.75
CA ARG A 223 15.67 19.77 -9.20
C ARG A 223 14.76 20.94 -9.55
N CYS A 224 13.78 21.23 -8.70
CA CYS A 224 12.89 22.38 -8.85
C CYS A 224 13.44 23.65 -8.19
N GLY A 225 14.58 23.59 -7.48
CA GLY A 225 15.12 24.73 -6.72
C GLY A 225 14.38 25.00 -5.40
N LEU A 226 13.59 24.04 -4.90
CA LEU A 226 12.81 24.17 -3.66
C LEU A 226 13.58 23.77 -2.41
N LEU A 227 14.73 23.10 -2.56
CA LEU A 227 15.60 22.62 -1.49
C LEU A 227 17.06 22.83 -1.89
#